data_AF-A0A7S3IBI1-F1
#
_entry.id   AF-A0A7S3IBI1-F1
#
_cell.length_a   1.000
_cell.length_b   1.000
_cell.length_c   1.000
_cell.angle_alpha   90.00
_cell.angle_beta   90.00
_cell.angle_gamma   90.00
#
_symmetry.space_group_name_H-M   'P 1'
#
loop_
_entity.id
_entity.type
_entity.pdbx_description
1 polymer ?
#
loop_
_entity_poly.entity_id
_entity_poly.type
_entity_poly.pdbx_seq_one_letter_code
_entity_poly.pdbx_strand_id
1 'polypeptide(L)'
;TATFAGHGYGGKLAVAVGCYHVSRVTGVFQLDSAPMDNRYFESFTEFRNNIDVIKNIDLKNANMKDLEVQLKQIECPKWRSIFNQNLVTDQKTNQLRWNFELDYLHQNTSFNRADSIGNWSQKHGLYTGRFMAVFAE
;
A
#
# COMPACT_ATOMS: atom_id res chain seq x y z
N THR A 1 22.81 10.30 4.95
CA THR A 1 22.71 8.84 4.76
C THR A 1 21.81 8.30 5.83
N ALA A 2 20.98 7.29 5.53
CA ALA A 2 20.05 6.72 6.50
C ALA A 2 19.86 5.21 6.25
N THR A 3 19.36 4.51 7.28
CA THR A 3 18.86 3.15 7.15
C THR A 3 17.41 3.23 6.69
N PHE A 4 17.03 2.42 5.70
CA PHE A 4 15.65 2.37 5.21
C PHE A 4 14.99 1.08 5.70
N ALA A 5 13.78 1.21 6.23
CA ALA A 5 12.98 0.07 6.63
C ALA A 5 11.58 0.21 6.07
N GLY A 6 10.90 -0.92 5.86
CA GLY A 6 9.53 -0.88 5.37
C GLY A 6 8.81 -2.20 5.55
N HIS A 7 7.49 -2.09 5.69
CA HIS A 7 6.57 -3.22 5.85
C HIS A 7 5.75 -3.44 4.58
N GLY A 8 5.55 -4.68 4.15
CA GLY A 8 4.79 -5.00 2.93
C GLY A 8 5.32 -4.25 1.70
N TYR A 9 4.49 -3.48 1.00
CA TYR A 9 4.93 -2.66 -0.15
C TYR A 9 5.93 -1.57 0.24
N GLY A 10 5.87 -1.05 1.48
CA GLY A 10 6.89 -0.14 2.00
C GLY A 10 8.27 -0.78 2.05
N GLY A 11 8.35 -2.10 2.26
CA GLY A 11 9.60 -2.86 2.19
C GLY A 11 10.19 -2.88 0.78
N LYS A 12 9.36 -2.98 -0.26
CA LYS A 12 9.81 -2.87 -1.66
C LYS A 12 10.34 -1.47 -1.95
N LEU A 13 9.63 -0.44 -1.50
CA LEU A 13 10.08 0.94 -1.67
C LEU A 13 11.43 1.18 -0.98
N ALA A 14 11.63 0.67 0.24
CA ALA A 14 12.89 0.76 0.95
C ALA A 14 14.05 0.13 0.17
N VAL A 15 13.86 -1.07 -0.41
CA VAL A 15 14.87 -1.71 -1.26
C VAL A 15 15.10 -0.94 -2.55
N ALA A 16 14.04 -0.44 -3.19
CA ALA A 16 14.15 0.34 -4.42
C ALA A 16 15.01 1.60 -4.21
N VAL A 17 14.83 2.31 -3.08
CA VAL A 17 15.70 3.45 -2.72
C VAL A 17 17.15 2.98 -2.56
N GLY A 18 17.38 1.83 -1.95
CA GLY A 18 18.70 1.19 -1.86
C GLY A 18 19.33 0.91 -3.23
N CYS A 19 18.56 0.36 -4.17
CA CYS A 19 19.04 0.09 -5.52
C CYS A 19 19.44 1.36 -6.27
N TYR A 20 18.64 2.42 -6.21
CA TYR A 20 18.88 3.65 -6.96
C TYR A 20 19.90 4.59 -6.30
N HIS A 21 20.06 4.50 -4.97
CA HIS A 21 20.85 5.46 -4.19
C HIS A 21 21.72 4.78 -3.13
N VAL A 22 22.44 3.71 -3.50
CA VAL A 22 23.26 2.91 -2.56
C VAL A 22 24.20 3.75 -1.70
N SER A 23 24.82 4.81 -2.25
CA SER A 23 25.73 5.70 -1.50
C SER A 23 25.04 6.55 -0.42
N ARG A 24 23.70 6.60 -0.42
CA ARG A 24 22.87 7.31 0.57
C ARG A 24 22.17 6.37 1.56
N VAL A 25 22.31 5.06 1.39
CA VAL A 25 21.63 4.03 2.19
C VAL A 25 22.64 3.20 2.97
N THR A 26 22.58 3.24 4.29
CA THR A 26 23.46 2.44 5.18
C THR A 26 23.06 0.96 5.23
N GLY A 27 21.78 0.66 5.01
CA GLY A 27 21.21 -0.68 5.06
C GLY A 27 19.71 -0.63 4.78
N VAL A 28 19.14 -1.79 4.42
CA VAL A 28 17.71 -1.98 4.25
C VAL A 28 17.19 -3.10 5.16
N PHE A 29 16.09 -2.84 5.86
CA PHE A 29 15.38 -3.81 6.69
C PHE A 29 13.94 -4.01 6.22
N GLN A 30 13.63 -5.19 5.68
CA GLN A 30 12.29 -5.54 5.20
C GLN A 30 11.51 -6.33 6.26
N LEU A 31 10.27 -5.87 6.51
CA LEU A 31 9.29 -6.55 7.35
C LEU A 31 8.18 -7.09 6.45
N ASP A 32 8.00 -8.41 6.45
CA ASP A 32 6.94 -9.12 5.72
C ASP A 32 6.82 -8.69 4.24
N SER A 33 7.97 -8.74 3.55
CA SER A 33 8.11 -8.25 2.18
C SER A 33 9.29 -8.91 1.47
N ALA A 34 9.21 -9.00 0.14
CA ALA A 34 10.31 -9.40 -0.71
C ALA A 34 10.27 -8.65 -2.05
N PRO A 35 11.42 -8.39 -2.70
CA PRO A 35 11.50 -7.77 -4.03
C PRO A 35 11.10 -8.78 -5.14
N MET A 36 9.83 -9.19 -5.14
CA MET A 36 9.26 -10.15 -6.09
C MET A 36 7.89 -9.70 -6.60
N ASP A 37 7.38 -10.36 -7.64
CA ASP A 37 6.03 -10.09 -8.14
C ASP A 37 4.97 -10.75 -7.26
N ASN A 38 4.21 -9.92 -6.54
CA ASN A 38 3.13 -10.36 -5.64
C ASN A 38 1.75 -10.26 -6.30
N ARG A 39 1.64 -9.92 -7.59
CA ARG A 39 0.34 -9.69 -8.24
C ARG A 39 -0.59 -10.90 -8.23
N TYR A 40 -0.04 -12.08 -8.02
CA TYR A 40 -0.76 -13.36 -8.02
C TYR A 40 -0.96 -13.94 -6.61
N PHE A 41 -0.55 -13.20 -5.57
CA PHE A 41 -0.76 -13.63 -4.19
C PHE A 41 -2.21 -13.34 -3.80
N GLU A 42 -2.80 -14.24 -3.02
CA GLU A 42 -4.16 -14.08 -2.50
C GLU A 42 -4.29 -12.79 -1.68
N SER A 43 -3.30 -12.50 -0.83
CA SER A 43 -3.25 -11.28 -0.02
C SER A 43 -3.24 -9.99 -0.84
N PHE A 44 -2.56 -9.96 -1.98
CA PHE A 44 -2.61 -8.81 -2.90
C PHE A 44 -3.96 -8.72 -3.63
N THR A 45 -4.54 -9.87 -3.98
CA THR A 45 -5.86 -9.94 -4.62
C THR A 45 -6.92 -9.40 -3.67
N GLU A 46 -6.90 -9.80 -2.40
CA GLU A 46 -7.77 -9.28 -1.34
C GLU A 46 -7.59 -7.77 -1.18
N PHE A 47 -6.34 -7.29 -1.09
CA PHE A 47 -6.04 -5.87 -1.01
C PHE A 47 -6.62 -5.09 -2.20
N ARG A 48 -6.44 -5.58 -3.43
CA ARG A 48 -7.00 -4.96 -4.64
C ARG A 48 -8.52 -4.90 -4.59
N ASN A 49 -9.18 -6.00 -4.22
CA ASN A 49 -10.63 -6.04 -4.08
C ASN A 49 -11.11 -5.03 -3.02
N ASN A 50 -10.38 -4.89 -1.91
CA ASN A 50 -10.70 -3.90 -0.88
C ASN A 50 -10.56 -2.46 -1.40
N ILE A 51 -9.55 -2.17 -2.24
CA ILE A 51 -9.40 -0.88 -2.93
C ILE A 51 -10.58 -0.61 -3.87
N ASP A 52 -11.03 -1.62 -4.62
CA ASP A 52 -12.20 -1.52 -5.51
C ASP A 52 -13.49 -1.25 -4.70
N VAL A 53 -13.67 -1.90 -3.54
CA VAL A 53 -14.81 -1.65 -2.65
C VAL A 53 -14.85 -0.20 -2.18
N ILE A 54 -13.73 0.32 -1.62
CA ILE A 54 -13.71 1.69 -1.09
C ILE A 54 -13.77 2.77 -2.18
N LYS A 55 -13.38 2.44 -3.42
CA LYS A 55 -13.52 3.33 -4.58
C LYS A 55 -14.98 3.58 -4.95
N ASN A 56 -15.85 2.63 -4.67
CA ASN A 56 -17.28 2.71 -4.96
C ASN A 56 -18.12 3.31 -3.81
N ILE A 57 -17.49 3.65 -2.69
CA ILE A 57 -18.15 4.35 -1.58
C ILE A 57 -18.33 5.83 -1.95
N ASP A 58 -19.57 6.33 -1.92
CA ASP A 58 -19.85 7.76 -2.08
C ASP A 58 -19.64 8.50 -0.76
N LEU A 59 -18.62 9.36 -0.71
CA LEU A 59 -18.29 10.16 0.47
C LEU A 59 -18.99 11.52 0.52
N LYS A 60 -19.65 11.97 -0.56
CA LYS A 60 -20.15 13.36 -0.66
C LYS A 60 -21.27 13.67 0.34
N ASN A 61 -22.06 12.66 0.70
CA ASN A 61 -23.20 12.79 1.63
C ASN A 61 -23.19 11.73 2.73
N ALA A 62 -22.09 11.00 2.91
CA ALA A 62 -22.06 9.90 3.84
C ALA A 62 -21.92 10.37 5.29
N ASN A 63 -22.72 9.79 6.17
CA ASN A 63 -22.50 9.87 7.59
C ASN A 63 -21.56 8.74 8.05
N MET A 64 -20.87 8.93 9.18
CA MET A 64 -19.89 7.95 9.68
C MET A 64 -20.51 6.56 9.96
N LYS A 65 -21.77 6.49 10.37
CA LYS A 65 -22.44 5.21 10.67
C LYS A 65 -22.71 4.40 9.39
N ASP A 66 -23.12 5.07 8.32
CA ASP A 66 -23.36 4.45 7.02
C ASP A 66 -22.03 3.98 6.41
N LEU A 67 -20.95 4.74 6.60
CA LEU A 67 -19.61 4.33 6.17
C LEU A 67 -19.11 3.10 6.92
N GLU A 68 -19.32 3.03 8.24
CA GLU A 68 -18.99 1.83 9.02
C GLU A 68 -19.75 0.60 8.52
N VAL A 69 -21.02 0.76 8.11
CA VAL A 69 -21.82 -0.32 7.51
C VAL A 69 -21.27 -0.72 6.15
N GLN A 70 -20.96 0.25 5.28
CA GLN A 70 -20.40 -0.02 3.95
C GLN A 70 -19.03 -0.70 4.03
N LEU A 71 -18.18 -0.31 4.97
CA LEU A 71 -16.87 -0.90 5.22
C LEU A 71 -16.94 -2.35 5.74
N LYS A 72 -18.09 -2.84 6.21
CA LYS A 72 -18.26 -4.26 6.58
C LYS A 72 -18.15 -5.20 5.39
N GLN A 73 -18.24 -4.70 4.15
CA GLN A 73 -17.94 -5.46 2.94
C GLN A 73 -16.48 -5.94 2.89
N ILE A 74 -15.57 -5.27 3.61
CA ILE A 74 -14.18 -5.70 3.76
C ILE A 74 -14.13 -6.72 4.89
N GLU A 75 -13.87 -7.97 4.54
CA GLU A 75 -13.87 -9.10 5.47
C GLU A 75 -12.80 -8.95 6.55
N CYS A 76 -11.57 -8.62 6.17
CA CYS A 76 -10.44 -8.49 7.09
C CYS A 76 -10.64 -7.30 8.07
N PRO A 77 -10.73 -7.57 9.39
CA PRO A 77 -10.93 -6.52 10.39
C PRO A 77 -9.79 -5.50 10.43
N LYS A 78 -8.56 -5.95 10.16
CA LYS A 78 -7.38 -5.07 10.15
C LYS A 78 -7.43 -4.08 8.98
N TRP A 79 -7.73 -4.55 7.77
CA TRP A 79 -7.92 -3.67 6.62
C TRP A 79 -9.05 -2.67 6.85
N ARG A 80 -10.20 -3.14 7.35
CA ARG A 80 -11.34 -2.28 7.70
C ARG A 80 -10.95 -1.16 8.66
N SER A 81 -10.21 -1.51 9.72
CA SER A 81 -9.71 -0.54 10.70
C SER A 81 -8.75 0.48 10.07
N ILE A 82 -7.83 0.05 9.21
CA ILE A 82 -6.89 0.93 8.51
C ILE A 82 -7.65 1.91 7.60
N PHE A 83 -8.61 1.43 6.81
CA PHE A 83 -9.38 2.33 5.94
C PHE A 83 -10.19 3.33 6.75
N ASN A 84 -10.87 2.89 7.82
CA ASN A 84 -11.60 3.80 8.69
C ASN A 84 -10.70 4.90 9.29
N GLN A 85 -9.48 4.56 9.71
CA GLN A 85 -8.48 5.53 10.20
C GLN A 85 -7.97 6.50 9.13
N ASN A 86 -8.12 6.16 7.85
CA ASN A 86 -7.75 7.00 6.71
C ASN A 86 -8.89 7.90 6.21
N LEU A 87 -10.09 7.84 6.81
CA LEU A 87 -11.14 8.81 6.54
C LEU A 87 -10.86 10.10 7.31
N VAL A 88 -10.72 11.20 6.58
CA VAL A 88 -10.46 12.53 7.15
C VAL A 88 -11.47 13.53 6.64
N THR A 89 -11.86 14.48 7.49
CA THR A 89 -12.69 15.62 7.07
C THR A 89 -11.80 16.68 6.45
N ASP A 90 -12.13 17.09 5.23
CA ASP A 90 -11.50 18.23 4.59
C ASP A 90 -11.96 19.52 5.27
N GLN A 91 -11.02 20.31 5.78
CA GLN A 91 -11.32 21.55 6.51
C GLN A 91 -11.97 22.64 5.64
N LYS A 92 -11.79 22.59 4.31
CA LYS A 92 -12.31 23.60 3.37
C LYS A 92 -13.72 23.25 2.88
N THR A 93 -13.97 21.98 2.58
CA THR A 93 -15.26 21.53 2.02
C THR A 93 -16.17 20.93 3.08
N ASN A 94 -15.64 20.62 4.27
CA ASN A 94 -16.30 19.86 5.33
C ASN A 94 -16.82 18.49 4.87
N GLN A 95 -16.25 17.96 3.79
CA GLN A 95 -16.58 16.63 3.24
C GLN A 95 -15.55 15.60 3.68
N LEU A 96 -15.97 14.34 3.74
CA LEU A 96 -15.06 13.23 3.99
C LEU A 96 -14.24 12.92 2.75
N ARG A 97 -12.97 12.59 2.94
CA ARG A 97 -12.07 12.10 1.91
C ARG A 97 -11.12 11.05 2.47
N TRP A 98 -10.53 10.25 1.60
CA TRP A 98 -9.42 9.39 1.95
C TRP A 98 -8.15 10.23 2.14
N ASN A 99 -7.34 9.88 3.14
CA ASN A 99 -6.07 10.55 3.40
C ASN A 99 -4.98 10.21 2.37
N PHE A 100 -5.21 9.21 1.53
CA PHE A 100 -4.37 8.81 0.42
C PHE A 100 -5.11 8.99 -0.91
N GLU A 101 -4.34 9.11 -1.99
CA GLU A 101 -4.89 9.25 -3.35
C GLU A 101 -5.46 7.92 -3.86
N LEU A 102 -6.73 7.66 -3.52
CA LEU A 102 -7.43 6.43 -3.85
C LEU A 102 -7.55 6.23 -5.36
N ASP A 103 -7.79 7.28 -6.15
CA ASP A 103 -7.98 7.14 -7.60
C ASP A 103 -6.71 6.64 -8.29
N TYR A 104 -5.55 7.19 -7.91
CA TYR A 104 -4.26 6.74 -8.44
C TYR A 104 -3.89 5.35 -7.95
N LEU A 105 -4.19 5.02 -6.70
CA LEU A 105 -3.96 3.69 -6.16
C LEU A 105 -4.83 2.65 -6.87
N HIS A 106 -6.12 2.91 -7.02
CA HIS A 106 -7.07 2.05 -7.72
C HIS A 106 -6.64 1.84 -9.18
N GLN A 107 -6.26 2.90 -9.90
CA GLN A 107 -5.74 2.77 -11.26
C GLN A 107 -4.49 1.88 -11.31
N ASN A 108 -3.57 2.05 -10.36
CA ASN A 108 -2.33 1.27 -10.29
C ASN A 108 -2.58 -0.22 -10.02
N THR A 109 -3.47 -0.54 -9.07
CA THR A 109 -3.78 -1.92 -8.68
C THR A 109 -4.68 -2.63 -9.68
N SER A 110 -5.63 -1.93 -10.31
CA SER A 110 -6.57 -2.49 -11.29
C SER A 110 -5.93 -2.75 -12.66
N PHE A 111 -5.03 -1.88 -13.13
CA PHE A 111 -4.33 -2.07 -14.40
C PHE A 111 -3.38 -3.29 -14.37
N ASN A 112 -2.85 -3.60 -13.18
CA ASN A 112 -2.10 -4.81 -12.86
C ASN A 112 -0.91 -5.14 -13.78
N ARG A 113 -0.26 -4.11 -14.35
CA ARG A 113 0.92 -4.25 -15.23
C ARG A 113 2.23 -4.07 -14.47
N ALA A 114 3.33 -3.89 -15.21
CA ALA A 114 4.69 -3.80 -14.67
C ALA A 114 4.89 -2.66 -13.64
N ASP A 115 4.07 -1.60 -13.68
CA ASP A 115 4.13 -0.48 -12.73
C ASP A 115 3.18 -0.64 -11.53
N SER A 116 2.44 -1.74 -11.44
CA SER A 116 1.65 -2.07 -10.25
C SER A 116 2.56 -2.13 -9.02
N ILE A 117 2.09 -1.61 -7.88
CA ILE A 117 2.78 -1.71 -6.59
C ILE A 117 2.98 -3.17 -6.15
N GLY A 118 2.18 -4.10 -6.68
CA GLY A 118 2.33 -5.53 -6.47
C GLY A 118 3.52 -6.12 -7.22
N ASN A 119 4.01 -5.49 -8.28
CA ASN A 119 5.10 -6.02 -9.11
C ASN A 119 6.48 -5.69 -8.52
N TRP A 120 7.51 -6.42 -8.98
CA TRP A 120 8.91 -6.01 -8.84
C TRP A 120 9.59 -6.20 -10.20
N SER A 121 9.93 -5.09 -10.87
CA SER A 121 10.52 -5.14 -12.21
C SER A 121 12.06 -5.27 -12.14
N GLN A 122 12.64 -5.97 -13.12
CA GLN A 122 14.09 -6.05 -13.30
C GLN A 122 14.76 -4.67 -13.44
N LYS A 123 14.00 -3.62 -13.83
CA LYS A 123 14.50 -2.24 -13.93
C LYS A 123 15.09 -1.70 -12.61
N HIS A 124 14.69 -2.26 -11.46
CA HIS A 124 15.23 -1.86 -10.16
C HIS A 124 16.68 -2.30 -9.95
N GLY A 125 17.22 -3.25 -10.74
CA GLY A 125 18.59 -3.72 -10.57
C GLY A 125 18.82 -4.43 -9.23
N LEU A 126 20.05 -4.32 -8.71
CA LEU A 126 20.53 -5.02 -7.52
C LEU A 126 20.87 -4.02 -6.41
N TYR A 127 20.45 -4.31 -5.19
CA TYR A 127 20.94 -3.61 -4.00
C TYR A 127 22.21 -4.30 -3.49
N THR A 128 23.30 -3.54 -3.34
CA THR A 128 24.63 -4.07 -2.98
C THR A 128 25.04 -3.77 -1.53
N GLY A 129 24.15 -3.17 -0.74
CA GLY A 129 24.41 -2.83 0.66
C GLY A 129 23.96 -3.91 1.65
N ARG A 130 23.91 -3.55 2.94
CA ARG A 130 23.46 -4.46 4.00
C ARG A 130 21.96 -4.69 3.91
N PHE A 131 21.54 -5.94 3.82
CA PHE A 131 20.14 -6.31 3.66
C PHE A 131 19.73 -7.32 4.73
N MET A 132 18.57 -7.08 5.34
CA MET A 132 17.95 -8.02 6.29
C MET A 132 16.44 -8.04 6.03
N ALA A 133 15.86 -9.24 6.04
CA ALA A 133 14.43 -9.47 5.87
C ALA A 133 13.91 -10.36 6.99
N VAL A 134 12.74 -10.03 7.52
CA VAL A 134 12.03 -10.80 8.55
C VAL A 134 10.58 -10.91 8.14
N PHE A 135 10.00 -12.09 8.23
CA PHE A 135 8.61 -12.41 7.89
C PHE A 135 8.08 -13.47 8.86
N ALA A 136 6.75 -13.60 8.94
CA ALA A 136 6.11 -14.61 9.77
C ALA A 136 6.39 -16.03 9.20
N GLU A 137 6.37 -17.04 10.08
CA GLU A 137 6.45 -18.45 9.69
C GLU A 137 5.20 -18.92 8.92
#